data_AF-A0A4Z1QWV4-F1
#
_entry.id   AF-A0A4Z1QWV4-F1
#
_cell.length_a   1.000
_cell.length_b   1.000
_cell.length_c   1.000
_cell.angle_alpha   90.00
_cell.angle_beta   90.00
_cell.angle_gamma   90.00
#
_symmetry.space_group_name_H-M   'P 1'
#
loop_
_entity.id
_entity.type
_entity.pdbx_description
1 polymer ?
#
loop_
_entity_poly.entity_id
_entity_poly.type
_entity_poly.pdbx_seq_one_letter_code
_entity_poly.pdbx_strand_id
1 'polypeptide(L)'
;MARKTIEQRLAELEAQRSALKARLSKTERNNDMRRKVLIGSLVLHHLETSDDQDFKQQLGDWLRRELPGFLTRDNDKALFADLIEQGLPGTRENDGSGQGAP
;
A
#
# COMPACT_ATOMS: atom_id res chain seq x y z
N MET A 1 33.75 -33.74 -32.35
CA MET A 1 33.04 -32.98 -31.30
C MET A 1 34.09 -32.34 -30.38
N ALA A 2 34.39 -31.05 -30.56
CA ALA A 2 35.37 -30.37 -29.73
C ALA A 2 34.87 -30.34 -28.27
N ARG A 3 35.65 -30.89 -27.33
CA ARG A 3 35.32 -30.82 -25.91
C ARG A 3 35.50 -29.35 -25.47
N LYS A 4 34.42 -28.73 -24.99
CA LYS A 4 34.49 -27.41 -24.31
C LYS A 4 35.57 -27.47 -23.22
N THR A 5 36.37 -26.41 -23.12
CA THR A 5 37.34 -26.28 -22.04
C THR A 5 36.63 -26.16 -20.70
N ILE A 6 37.33 -26.46 -19.60
CA ILE A 6 36.76 -26.37 -18.25
C ILE A 6 36.29 -24.92 -17.98
N GLU A 7 37.05 -23.92 -18.44
CA GLU A 7 36.69 -22.50 -18.33
C GLU A 7 35.39 -22.16 -19.05
N GLN A 8 35.19 -22.67 -20.28
CA GLN A 8 33.96 -22.44 -21.03
C GLN A 8 32.75 -23.06 -20.32
N ARG A 9 32.91 -24.24 -19.72
CA ARG A 9 31.85 -24.89 -18.93
C ARG A 9 31.54 -24.12 -17.64
N LEU A 10 32.57 -23.59 -16.97
CA LEU A 10 32.40 -22.77 -15.77
C LEU A 10 31.65 -21.47 -16.09
N ALA A 11 32.03 -20.79 -17.18
CA ALA A 11 31.36 -19.59 -17.65
C ALA A 11 29.88 -19.84 -18.01
N GLU A 12 29.60 -20.98 -18.65
CA GLU A 12 28.22 -21.38 -18.99
C GLU A 12 27.38 -21.66 -17.74
N LEU A 13 27.94 -22.33 -16.74
CA LEU A 13 27.25 -22.58 -15.47
C LEU A 13 26.99 -21.28 -14.70
N GLU A 14 27.93 -20.34 -14.66
CA GLU A 14 27.70 -19.05 -13.99
C GLU A 14 26.65 -18.21 -14.73
N ALA A 15 26.65 -18.24 -16.06
CA ALA A 15 25.61 -17.58 -16.86
C ALA A 15 24.22 -18.19 -16.59
N GLN A 16 24.12 -19.52 -16.53
CA GLN A 16 22.86 -20.21 -16.18
C GLN A 16 22.40 -19.86 -14.76
N ARG A 17 23.31 -19.86 -13.79
CA ARG A 17 23.01 -19.47 -12.40
C ARG A 17 22.51 -18.03 -12.31
N SER A 18 23.18 -17.10 -12.99
CA SER A 18 22.78 -15.69 -13.03
C SER A 18 21.39 -15.53 -13.64
N ALA A 19 21.10 -16.22 -14.74
CA ALA A 19 19.79 -16.20 -15.38
C ALA A 19 18.68 -16.77 -14.46
N LEU A 20 18.95 -17.88 -13.76
CA LEU A 20 18.01 -18.47 -12.80
C LEU A 20 17.76 -17.53 -11.62
N LYS A 21 18.81 -16.91 -11.07
CA LYS A 21 18.68 -15.93 -9.98
C LYS A 21 17.87 -14.70 -10.39
N ALA A 22 18.08 -14.19 -11.60
CA ALA A 22 17.31 -13.07 -12.13
C ALA A 22 15.82 -13.42 -12.28
N ARG A 23 15.51 -14.64 -12.76
CA ARG A 23 14.13 -15.13 -12.86
C ARG A 23 13.48 -15.27 -11.48
N LEU A 24 14.19 -15.84 -10.51
CA LEU A 24 13.70 -15.96 -9.15
C LEU A 24 13.36 -14.60 -8.54
N SER A 25 14.30 -13.64 -8.61
CA SER A 25 14.07 -12.28 -8.10
C SER A 25 12.89 -11.57 -8.78
N LYS A 26 12.66 -11.82 -10.09
CA LYS A 26 11.48 -11.31 -10.79
C LYS A 26 10.20 -11.92 -10.23
N THR A 27 10.16 -13.23 -10.02
CA THR A 27 9.01 -13.92 -9.44
C THR A 27 8.71 -13.44 -8.02
N GLU A 28 9.74 -13.25 -7.19
CA GLU A 28 9.58 -12.75 -5.82
C GLU A 28 8.98 -11.35 -5.79
N ARG A 29 9.49 -10.42 -6.62
CA ARG A 29 8.93 -9.06 -6.72
C ARG A 29 7.49 -9.07 -7.24
N ASN A 30 7.19 -9.90 -8.23
CA ASN A 30 5.82 -10.04 -8.73
C ASN A 30 4.86 -10.55 -7.64
N ASN A 31 5.30 -11.55 -6.86
CA ASN A 31 4.50 -12.09 -5.76
C ASN A 31 4.35 -11.07 -4.62
N ASP A 32 5.39 -10.31 -4.30
CA ASP A 32 5.34 -9.23 -3.31
C ASP A 32 4.35 -8.13 -3.71
N MET A 33 4.42 -7.65 -4.96
CA MET A 33 3.45 -6.70 -5.50
C MET A 33 2.03 -7.26 -5.45
N ARG A 34 1.83 -8.52 -5.86
CA ARG A 34 0.51 -9.17 -5.85
C ARG A 34 -0.05 -9.27 -4.44
N ARG A 35 0.76 -9.63 -3.44
CA ARG A 35 0.35 -9.69 -2.04
C ARG A 35 -0.10 -8.33 -1.53
N LYS A 36 0.69 -7.28 -1.77
CA LYS A 36 0.37 -5.91 -1.37
C LYS A 36 -0.95 -5.43 -1.98
N VAL A 37 -1.14 -5.66 -3.27
CA VAL A 37 -2.39 -5.30 -3.98
C VAL A 37 -3.59 -6.06 -3.42
N LEU A 38 -3.48 -7.38 -3.20
CA LEU A 38 -4.59 -8.18 -2.69
C LEU A 38 -5.02 -7.76 -1.28
N ILE A 39 -4.04 -7.52 -0.40
CA ILE A 39 -4.32 -7.02 0.96
C ILE A 39 -5.00 -5.65 0.89
N GLY A 40 -4.47 -4.73 0.07
CA GLY A 40 -5.08 -3.41 -0.14
C GLY A 40 -6.53 -3.51 -0.62
N SER A 41 -6.79 -4.33 -1.64
CA SER A 41 -8.16 -4.53 -2.15
C SER A 41 -9.12 -5.12 -1.13
N LEU A 42 -8.63 -6.02 -0.26
CA LEU A 42 -9.45 -6.62 0.80
C LEU A 42 -9.85 -5.57 1.85
N VAL A 43 -8.90 -4.71 2.23
CA VAL A 43 -9.14 -3.62 3.20
C VAL A 43 -10.16 -2.64 2.63
N LEU A 44 -9.99 -2.19 1.39
CA LEU A 44 -10.93 -1.29 0.72
C LEU A 44 -12.33 -1.92 0.63
N HIS A 45 -12.42 -3.20 0.27
CA HIS A 45 -13.69 -3.92 0.24
C HIS A 45 -14.39 -3.94 1.60
N HIS A 46 -13.64 -4.08 2.72
CA HIS A 46 -14.25 -4.04 4.05
C HIS A 46 -14.75 -2.64 4.41
N LEU A 47 -14.05 -1.58 4.00
CA LEU A 47 -14.53 -0.21 4.21
C LEU A 47 -15.81 0.07 3.41
N GLU A 48 -15.96 -0.51 2.22
CA GLU A 48 -17.14 -0.26 1.38
C GLU A 48 -18.33 -1.13 1.79
N THR A 49 -18.13 -2.44 1.87
CA THR A 49 -19.20 -3.44 1.80
C THR A 49 -19.41 -4.24 3.09
N SER A 50 -18.65 -3.97 4.17
CA SER A 50 -18.81 -4.75 5.40
C SER A 50 -20.14 -4.45 6.09
N ASP A 51 -20.88 -5.51 6.42
CA ASP A 51 -22.09 -5.45 7.26
C ASP A 51 -21.75 -5.12 8.73
N ASP A 52 -20.49 -5.33 9.14
CA ASP A 52 -19.99 -5.02 10.47
C ASP A 52 -19.56 -3.54 10.56
N GLN A 53 -20.50 -2.70 11.00
CA GLN A 53 -20.30 -1.25 11.11
C GLN A 53 -19.23 -0.89 12.15
N ASP A 54 -19.12 -1.64 13.24
CA ASP A 54 -18.14 -1.37 14.31
C ASP A 54 -16.72 -1.65 13.81
N PHE A 55 -16.52 -2.79 13.15
CA PHE A 55 -15.22 -3.11 12.54
C PHE A 55 -14.85 -2.12 11.44
N LYS A 56 -15.81 -1.75 10.57
CA LYS A 56 -15.61 -0.75 9.52
C LYS A 56 -15.18 0.60 10.08
N GLN A 57 -15.82 1.08 11.16
CA GLN A 57 -15.45 2.33 11.83
C GLN A 57 -14.05 2.24 12.44
N GLN A 58 -13.76 1.17 13.19
CA GLN A 58 -12.44 0.94 13.81
C GLN A 58 -11.32 0.90 12.77
N LEU A 59 -11.55 0.21 11.65
CA LEU A 59 -10.59 0.09 10.55
C LEU A 59 -10.36 1.45 9.87
N GLY A 60 -11.43 2.21 9.61
CA GLY A 60 -11.33 3.55 9.04
C GLY A 60 -10.52 4.50 9.94
N ASP A 61 -10.79 4.49 11.25
CA ASP A 61 -10.09 5.36 12.20
C ASP A 61 -8.63 4.96 12.39
N TRP A 62 -8.34 3.65 12.37
CA TRP A 62 -6.96 3.16 12.34
C TRP A 62 -6.23 3.63 11.08
N LEU A 63 -6.83 3.49 9.89
CA LEU A 63 -6.23 3.94 8.63
C LEU A 63 -5.95 5.44 8.61
N ARG A 64 -6.90 6.25 9.08
CA ARG A 64 -6.72 7.72 9.18
C ARG A 64 -5.55 8.14 10.06
N ARG A 65 -5.27 7.38 11.12
CA ARG A 65 -4.13 7.64 12.01
C ARG A 65 -2.81 7.18 11.40
N GLU A 66 -2.76 6.00 10.79
CA GLU A 66 -1.51 5.40 10.35
C GLU A 66 -1.09 5.80 8.93
N LEU A 67 -2.03 5.94 7.97
CA LEU A 67 -1.72 6.24 6.57
C LEU A 67 -0.91 7.54 6.39
N PRO A 68 -1.24 8.67 7.06
CA PRO A 68 -0.46 9.90 6.88
C PRO A 68 1.01 9.76 7.29
N GLY A 69 1.31 8.93 8.29
CA GLY A 69 2.68 8.62 8.73
C GLY A 69 3.38 7.56 7.88
N PHE A 70 2.61 6.65 7.28
CA PHE A 70 3.12 5.61 6.38
C PHE A 70 3.48 6.17 4.98
N LEU A 71 2.68 7.11 4.47
CA LEU A 71 2.88 7.71 3.16
C LEU A 71 3.95 8.80 3.22
N THR A 72 5.04 8.58 2.50
CA THR A 72 6.21 9.48 2.53
C THR A 72 6.14 10.60 1.49
N ARG A 73 5.35 10.42 0.41
CA ARG A 73 5.24 11.39 -0.70
C ARG A 73 3.89 12.09 -0.66
N ASP A 74 3.88 13.39 -0.90
CA ASP A 74 2.64 14.17 -0.87
C ASP A 74 1.68 13.80 -2.01
N ASN A 75 2.22 13.41 -3.18
CA ASN A 75 1.40 12.85 -4.26
C ASN A 75 0.66 11.58 -3.84
N ASP A 76 1.31 10.72 -3.06
CA ASP A 76 0.68 9.48 -2.59
C ASP A 76 -0.38 9.80 -1.52
N LYS A 77 -0.13 10.77 -0.64
CA LYS A 77 -1.12 11.25 0.34
C LYS A 77 -2.38 11.79 -0.33
N ALA A 78 -2.22 12.54 -1.42
CA ALA A 78 -3.34 13.11 -2.17
C ALA A 78 -4.28 12.02 -2.76
N LEU A 79 -3.78 10.81 -3.02
CA LEU A 79 -4.60 9.68 -3.49
C LEU A 79 -5.56 9.13 -2.42
N PHE A 80 -5.33 9.44 -1.14
CA PHE A 80 -6.13 8.96 -0.01
C PHE A 80 -6.78 10.11 0.77
N ALA A 81 -6.84 11.31 0.19
CA ALA A 81 -7.38 12.50 0.87
C ALA A 81 -8.82 12.29 1.33
N ASP A 82 -9.66 11.65 0.51
CA ASP A 82 -11.02 11.27 0.85
C ASP A 82 -11.07 10.38 2.10
N LEU A 83 -10.22 9.36 2.18
CA LEU A 83 -10.17 8.45 3.33
C LEU A 83 -9.65 9.15 4.59
N ILE A 84 -8.61 9.97 4.45
CA ILE A 84 -7.93 10.69 5.54
C ILE A 84 -8.82 11.81 6.11
N GLU A 85 -9.45 12.61 5.24
CA GLU A 85 -10.20 13.81 5.61
C GLU A 85 -11.62 13.51 6.12
N GLN A 86 -12.22 12.40 5.70
CA GLN A 86 -13.57 11.98 6.14
C GLN A 86 -13.72 11.79 7.67
N GLY A 87 -12.61 11.77 8.43
CA GLY A 87 -12.62 11.57 9.88
C GLY A 87 -12.07 12.73 10.71
N LEU A 88 -11.86 13.92 10.14
CA LEU A 88 -11.59 15.11 10.94
C LEU A 88 -12.90 15.67 11.50
N PRO A 89 -13.17 15.58 12.83
CA PRO A 89 -14.22 16.39 13.42
C PRO A 89 -13.64 17.81 13.62
N GLY A 90 -13.94 18.70 12.69
CA GLY A 90 -13.60 20.13 12.78
C GLY A 90 -13.38 20.70 11.39
N THR A 91 -14.40 21.23 10.73
CA THR A 91 -14.79 22.63 10.96
C THR A 91 -16.30 22.75 10.68
N ARG A 92 -17.13 22.56 11.70
CA ARG A 92 -18.42 23.25 11.73
C ARG A 92 -18.13 24.60 12.36
N GLU A 93 -18.23 25.63 11.54
CA GLU A 93 -18.14 27.03 11.93
C GLU A 93 -18.99 27.25 13.18
N ASN A 94 -18.33 27.62 14.27
CA ASN A 94 -19.00 28.13 15.45
C ASN A 94 -19.48 29.54 15.06
N ASP A 95 -20.68 29.61 14.49
CA ASP A 95 -21.39 30.85 14.25
C ASP A 95 -21.70 31.49 15.60
N GLY A 96 -20.73 32.29 16.06
CA GLY A 96 -20.89 33.26 17.13
C GLY A 96 -21.95 34.29 16.74
N SER A 97 -23.22 33.94 16.98
CA SER A 97 -24.32 34.90 16.97
C SER A 97 -24.38 35.56 18.34
N GLY A 98 -23.95 36.82 18.37
CA GLY A 98 -23.84 37.66 19.55
C GLY A 98 -25.17 37.90 20.27
N GLN A 99 -25.07 37.93 21.60
CA GLN A 99 -25.35 39.12 22.42
C GLN A 99 -26.51 40.03 21.96
N GLY A 100 -27.60 40.03 22.74
CA GLY A 100 -28.68 41.02 22.67
C GLY A 100 -29.72 40.84 23.78
N ALA A 101 -29.42 41.34 24.98
CA ALA A 101 -30.36 41.62 26.08
C ALA A 101 -31.30 42.80 25.71
N PRO A 102 -32.33 43.21 26.52
CA PRO A 102 -32.58 42.89 27.94
C PRO A 102 -33.92 42.20 28.25
#